data_AF-A0A822B118-F1
#
_entry.id   AF-A0A822B118-F1
#
_cell.length_a   1.000
_cell.length_b   1.000
_cell.length_c   1.000
_cell.angle_alpha   90.00
_cell.angle_beta   90.00
_cell.angle_gamma   90.00
#
_symmetry.space_group_name_H-M   'P 1'
#
loop_
_entity.id
_entity.type
_entity.pdbx_description
1 polymer ?
#
loop_
_entity_poly.entity_id
_entity_poly.type
_entity_poly.pdbx_seq_one_letter_code
_entity_poly.pdbx_strand_id
1 'polypeptide(L)'
;LATLSTGPVGPGDAINYTNIERIMRCCREDGLILKPDRPITMIDSLIADWAENNGDIQGELYSTQTTINNQIFSIIFASSMRKNYLIYPSMIKAQSGIIWSYENSTDISIFDDTHPLYISSNKCNSSSFCLWYISPLWQFNDADHRQYAFMGELNKWTSVSRQRINSIDINFDQSQTAITIKGSPGEIIPLTVYHTAFGIRSLPCYISPPTGQALMVIQSFHISCTEIN
;
A
#
# COMPACT_ATOMS: atom_id res chain seq x y z
N LEU A 1 -0.44 4.98 -12.86
CA LEU A 1 -0.32 3.64 -13.48
C LEU A 1 1.12 3.25 -13.82
N ALA A 2 1.91 4.09 -14.53
CA ALA A 2 3.27 3.73 -14.95
C ALA A 2 4.18 3.17 -13.83
N THR A 3 4.19 3.81 -12.65
CA THR A 3 4.93 3.36 -11.46
C THR A 3 4.57 1.93 -11.01
N LEU A 4 3.31 1.55 -11.21
CA LEU A 4 2.77 0.24 -10.79
C LEU A 4 2.92 -0.83 -11.89
N SER A 5 3.42 -0.48 -13.08
CA SER A 5 3.58 -1.41 -14.20
C SER A 5 4.75 -2.39 -14.03
N THR A 6 5.64 -2.15 -13.07
CA THR A 6 6.93 -2.84 -12.86
C THR A 6 7.95 -2.74 -14.02
N GLY A 7 7.56 -2.22 -15.19
CA GLY A 7 8.44 -2.00 -16.34
C GLY A 7 9.45 -0.85 -16.17
N PRO A 8 10.35 -0.65 -17.14
CA PRO A 8 11.16 0.56 -17.22
C PRO A 8 10.25 1.75 -17.54
N VAL A 9 10.28 2.78 -16.71
CA VAL A 9 9.47 3.99 -16.89
C VAL A 9 10.32 5.21 -16.56
N GLY A 10 10.04 6.32 -17.24
CA GLY A 10 10.67 7.61 -16.99
C GLY A 10 9.62 8.73 -16.99
N PRO A 11 9.96 9.91 -16.47
CA PRO A 11 9.12 11.10 -16.59
C PRO A 11 8.90 11.44 -18.07
N GLY A 12 7.68 11.86 -18.41
CA GLY A 12 7.29 12.24 -19.78
C GLY A 12 6.67 13.63 -19.88
N ASP A 13 6.88 14.49 -18.87
CA ASP A 13 6.34 15.84 -18.83
C ASP A 13 7.06 16.77 -19.83
N ALA A 14 6.39 17.86 -20.22
CA ALA A 14 7.02 18.88 -21.04
C ALA A 14 8.24 19.50 -20.33
N ILE A 15 9.24 19.91 -21.11
CA ILE A 15 10.44 20.57 -20.60
C ILE A 15 10.02 21.77 -19.74
N ASN A 16 10.55 21.86 -18.51
CA ASN A 16 10.23 22.86 -17.48
C ASN A 16 8.83 22.77 -16.85
N TYR A 17 8.05 21.71 -17.12
CA TYR A 17 6.73 21.48 -16.48
C TYR A 17 6.71 20.25 -15.57
N THR A 18 7.88 19.69 -15.29
CA THR A 18 8.04 18.53 -14.42
C THR A 18 7.61 18.85 -12.99
N ASN A 19 6.59 18.14 -12.50
CA ASN A 19 6.15 18.27 -11.11
C ASN A 19 6.97 17.34 -10.21
N ILE A 20 7.96 17.90 -9.50
CA ILE A 20 8.85 17.15 -8.62
C ILE A 20 8.06 16.42 -7.53
N GLU A 21 7.06 17.06 -6.91
CA GLU A 21 6.26 16.42 -5.86
C GLU A 21 5.59 15.15 -6.37
N ARG A 22 5.02 15.16 -7.58
CA ARG A 22 4.40 13.97 -8.20
C ARG A 22 5.41 12.89 -8.55
N ILE A 23 6.59 13.27 -9.02
CA ILE A 23 7.68 12.32 -9.31
C ILE A 23 8.19 11.68 -8.04
N MET A 24 8.40 12.45 -6.98
CA MET A 24 8.90 11.96 -5.70
C MET A 24 7.89 11.07 -4.96
N ARG A 25 6.63 10.99 -5.42
CA ARG A 25 5.69 9.94 -4.99
C ARG A 25 6.00 8.58 -5.63
N CYS A 26 6.72 8.54 -6.76
CA CYS A 26 7.11 7.30 -7.45
C CYS A 26 8.39 6.68 -6.91
N CYS A 27 9.31 7.48 -6.39
CA CYS A 27 10.68 7.06 -6.09
C CYS A 27 11.14 7.46 -4.69
N ARG A 28 12.23 6.83 -4.24
CA ARG A 28 13.02 7.24 -3.07
C ARG A 28 13.80 8.52 -3.40
N GLU A 29 14.49 9.07 -2.40
CA GLU A 29 15.32 10.28 -2.58
C GLU A 29 16.44 10.10 -3.62
N ASP A 30 16.98 8.89 -3.76
CA ASP A 30 18.01 8.55 -4.77
C ASP A 30 17.46 8.29 -6.18
N GLY A 31 16.16 8.51 -6.41
CA GLY A 31 15.51 8.31 -7.70
C GLY A 31 15.12 6.86 -8.00
N LEU A 32 15.37 5.90 -7.09
CA LEU A 32 14.90 4.53 -7.27
C LEU A 32 13.38 4.47 -7.22
N ILE A 33 12.74 4.06 -8.32
CA ILE A 33 11.29 3.88 -8.38
C ILE A 33 10.87 2.71 -7.49
N LEU A 34 9.91 2.97 -6.60
CA LEU A 34 9.29 1.98 -5.72
C LEU A 34 8.17 1.27 -6.46
N LYS A 35 8.35 -0.03 -6.67
CA LYS A 35 7.46 -0.89 -7.44
C LYS A 35 6.80 -1.94 -6.55
N PRO A 36 5.57 -2.35 -6.88
CA PRO A 36 5.02 -3.59 -6.35
C PRO A 36 5.76 -4.81 -6.93
N ASP A 37 5.46 -6.00 -6.45
CA ASP A 37 6.10 -7.23 -6.92
C ASP A 37 5.55 -7.75 -8.25
N ARG A 38 4.32 -7.37 -8.56
CA ARG A 38 3.64 -7.75 -9.79
C ARG A 38 3.22 -6.49 -10.56
N PRO A 39 3.23 -6.52 -11.90
CA PRO A 39 2.62 -5.44 -12.66
C PRO A 39 1.16 -5.28 -12.24
N ILE A 40 0.67 -4.05 -12.24
CA ILE A 40 -0.77 -3.79 -12.12
C ILE A 40 -1.49 -4.36 -13.34
N THR A 41 -2.45 -5.24 -13.08
CA THR A 41 -3.23 -5.93 -14.11
C THR A 41 -4.71 -5.78 -13.83
N MET A 42 -5.51 -5.90 -14.88
CA MET A 42 -6.97 -5.90 -14.77
C MET A 42 -7.41 -7.08 -13.90
N ILE A 43 -8.46 -6.89 -13.11
CA ILE A 43 -8.97 -7.96 -12.25
C ILE A 43 -9.69 -9.03 -13.08
N ASP A 44 -9.55 -10.30 -12.70
CA ASP A 44 -10.05 -11.45 -13.46
C ASP A 44 -11.58 -11.36 -13.71
N SER A 45 -12.36 -10.83 -12.77
CA SER A 45 -13.81 -10.69 -12.92
C SER A 45 -14.22 -9.71 -14.04
N LEU A 46 -13.41 -8.67 -14.27
CA LEU A 46 -13.67 -7.71 -15.36
C LEU A 46 -13.33 -8.33 -16.71
N ILE A 47 -12.23 -9.09 -16.77
CA ILE A 47 -11.82 -9.84 -17.97
C ILE A 47 -12.88 -10.89 -18.32
N ALA A 48 -13.36 -11.64 -17.32
CA ALA A 48 -14.42 -12.63 -17.50
C ALA A 48 -15.71 -11.99 -18.00
N ASP A 49 -16.13 -10.87 -17.41
CA ASP A 49 -17.31 -10.12 -17.84
C ASP A 49 -17.19 -9.60 -19.29
N TRP A 50 -16.00 -9.18 -19.71
CA TRP A 50 -15.75 -8.79 -21.10
C TRP A 50 -15.87 -9.96 -22.06
N ALA A 51 -15.42 -11.14 -21.65
CA ALA A 51 -15.49 -12.36 -22.46
C ALA A 51 -16.91 -12.95 -22.53
N GLU A 52 -17.66 -12.92 -21.43
CA GLU A 52 -18.93 -13.65 -21.29
C GLU A 52 -20.17 -12.76 -21.43
N ASN A 53 -20.11 -11.52 -20.97
CA ASN A 53 -21.26 -10.62 -20.86
C ASN A 53 -21.13 -9.36 -21.74
N ASN A 54 -20.22 -9.38 -22.73
CA ASN A 54 -19.94 -8.25 -23.61
C ASN A 54 -19.53 -6.97 -22.84
N GLY A 55 -18.88 -7.16 -21.68
CA GLY A 55 -18.44 -6.08 -20.80
C GLY A 55 -19.60 -5.26 -20.28
N ASP A 56 -20.51 -5.87 -19.51
CA ASP A 56 -21.58 -5.15 -18.83
C ASP A 56 -21.04 -4.31 -17.65
N ILE A 57 -19.99 -4.80 -17.01
CA ILE A 57 -19.16 -4.10 -16.04
C ILE A 57 -18.09 -3.34 -16.85
N GLN A 58 -18.43 -2.12 -17.24
CA GLN A 58 -17.54 -1.24 -18.01
C GLN A 58 -16.75 -0.34 -17.07
N GLY A 59 -15.44 -0.31 -17.27
CA GLY A 59 -14.54 0.56 -16.56
C GLY A 59 -13.11 0.08 -16.62
N GLU A 60 -12.26 0.75 -15.86
CA GLU A 60 -10.84 0.46 -15.72
C GLU A 60 -10.61 0.06 -14.27
N LEU A 61 -10.53 -1.25 -13.99
CA LEU A 61 -10.32 -1.75 -12.65
C LEU A 61 -9.14 -2.72 -12.61
N TYR A 62 -8.13 -2.34 -11.84
CA TYR A 62 -6.85 -3.03 -11.80
C TYR A 62 -6.39 -3.25 -10.36
N SER A 63 -5.59 -4.30 -10.16
CA SER A 63 -4.94 -4.57 -8.89
C SER A 63 -3.48 -4.96 -9.06
N THR A 64 -2.68 -4.70 -8.03
CA THR A 64 -1.32 -5.21 -7.88
C THR A 64 -1.06 -5.54 -6.41
N GLN A 65 0.04 -6.23 -6.13
CA GLN A 65 0.44 -6.60 -4.79
C GLN A 65 1.96 -6.58 -4.59
N THR A 66 2.34 -6.34 -3.34
CA THR A 66 3.67 -6.59 -2.79
C THR A 66 3.55 -7.70 -1.77
N THR A 67 4.44 -8.70 -1.83
CA THR A 67 4.53 -9.78 -0.87
C THR A 67 5.85 -9.69 -0.11
N ILE A 68 5.77 -9.48 1.20
CA ILE A 68 6.94 -9.47 2.09
C ILE A 68 6.76 -10.63 3.07
N ASN A 69 7.73 -11.55 3.07
CA ASN A 69 7.59 -12.86 3.72
C ASN A 69 6.30 -13.54 3.22
N ASN A 70 5.25 -13.60 4.05
CA ASN A 70 3.93 -14.16 3.71
C ASN A 70 2.79 -13.14 3.82
N GLN A 71 3.11 -11.85 3.93
CA GLN A 71 2.14 -10.76 4.07
C GLN A 71 1.88 -10.12 2.71
N ILE A 72 0.61 -9.96 2.34
CA ILE A 72 0.20 -9.41 1.05
C ILE A 72 -0.36 -8.01 1.23
N PHE A 73 0.33 -7.03 0.68
CA PHE A 73 -0.11 -5.65 0.57
C PHE A 73 -0.65 -5.43 -0.83
N SER A 74 -1.88 -4.93 -0.96
CA SER A 74 -2.53 -4.80 -2.26
C SER A 74 -2.81 -3.34 -2.59
N ILE A 75 -2.84 -3.03 -3.88
CA ILE A 75 -3.22 -1.73 -4.40
C ILE A 75 -4.34 -1.94 -5.41
N ILE A 76 -5.43 -1.20 -5.28
CA ILE A 76 -6.56 -1.20 -6.23
C ILE A 76 -6.58 0.16 -6.92
N PHE A 77 -6.63 0.15 -8.24
CA PHE A 77 -6.82 1.34 -9.07
C PHE A 77 -8.12 1.23 -9.84
N ALA A 78 -8.94 2.28 -9.79
CA ALA A 78 -10.15 2.38 -10.59
C ALA A 78 -10.25 3.72 -11.32
N SER A 79 -10.65 3.69 -12.58
CA SER A 79 -11.03 4.87 -13.37
C SER A 79 -12.13 4.51 -14.35
N SER A 80 -12.73 5.52 -14.98
CA SER A 80 -13.65 5.31 -16.11
C SER A 80 -14.82 4.34 -15.81
N MET A 81 -15.18 4.15 -14.54
CA MET A 81 -16.21 3.20 -14.11
C MET A 81 -17.57 3.70 -14.58
N ARG A 82 -18.33 2.86 -15.29
CA ARG A 82 -19.68 3.22 -15.78
C ARG A 82 -20.80 2.78 -14.83
N LYS A 83 -20.50 1.85 -13.93
CA LYS A 83 -21.43 1.35 -12.90
C LYS A 83 -20.69 1.20 -11.58
N ASN A 84 -21.45 1.25 -10.49
CA ASN A 84 -20.94 0.94 -9.17
C ASN A 84 -20.53 -0.53 -9.11
N TYR A 85 -19.49 -0.84 -8.35
CA TYR A 85 -18.93 -2.18 -8.28
C TYR A 85 -18.45 -2.52 -6.87
N LEU A 86 -18.60 -3.78 -6.46
CA LEU A 86 -18.09 -4.29 -5.19
C LEU A 86 -16.87 -5.18 -5.44
N ILE A 87 -15.79 -4.90 -4.72
CA ILE A 87 -14.58 -5.74 -4.76
C ILE A 87 -14.46 -6.49 -3.44
N TYR A 88 -14.30 -7.80 -3.56
CA TYR A 88 -14.03 -8.70 -2.44
C TYR A 88 -12.54 -9.08 -2.43
N PRO A 89 -11.95 -9.39 -1.27
CA PRO A 89 -10.54 -9.81 -1.18
C PRO A 89 -10.19 -10.96 -2.14
N SER A 90 -11.09 -11.96 -2.23
CA SER A 90 -10.92 -13.13 -3.10
C SER A 90 -10.76 -12.79 -4.59
N MET A 91 -11.39 -11.71 -5.07
CA MET A 91 -11.32 -11.28 -6.48
C MET A 91 -9.92 -10.79 -6.87
N ILE A 92 -9.16 -10.28 -5.91
CA ILE A 92 -7.80 -9.73 -6.12
C ILE A 92 -6.73 -10.54 -5.41
N LYS A 93 -7.09 -11.70 -4.82
CA LYS A 93 -6.20 -12.57 -4.03
C LYS A 93 -5.52 -11.80 -2.88
N ALA A 94 -6.21 -10.81 -2.33
CA ALA A 94 -5.73 -10.02 -1.19
C ALA A 94 -6.00 -10.75 0.13
N GLN A 95 -5.18 -10.44 1.14
CA GLN A 95 -5.48 -10.77 2.52
C GLN A 95 -6.52 -9.79 3.06
N SER A 96 -7.41 -10.27 3.94
CA SER A 96 -8.28 -9.40 4.71
C SER A 96 -7.46 -8.49 5.62
N GLY A 97 -7.96 -7.28 5.86
CA GLY A 97 -7.27 -6.33 6.72
C GLY A 97 -7.93 -4.97 6.73
N ILE A 98 -7.11 -3.93 6.62
CA ILE A 98 -7.61 -2.56 6.51
C ILE A 98 -7.43 -2.02 5.10
N ILE A 99 -8.33 -1.14 4.69
CA ILE A 99 -8.27 -0.41 3.44
C ILE A 99 -8.40 1.09 3.68
N TRP A 100 -7.61 1.87 2.94
CA TRP A 100 -7.69 3.33 2.93
C TRP A 100 -7.48 3.87 1.53
N SER A 101 -7.97 5.08 1.29
CA SER A 101 -7.84 5.75 0.00
C SER A 101 -6.61 6.65 -0.04
N TYR A 102 -6.07 6.83 -1.24
CA TYR A 102 -5.02 7.82 -1.49
C TYR A 102 -5.46 9.27 -1.16
N GLU A 103 -6.72 9.61 -1.39
CA GLU A 103 -7.24 10.96 -1.16
C GLU A 103 -7.45 11.27 0.33
N ASN A 104 -7.80 10.25 1.10
CA ASN A 104 -8.01 10.33 2.54
C ASN A 104 -7.47 9.06 3.18
N SER A 105 -6.24 9.15 3.70
CA SER A 105 -5.57 8.05 4.40
C SER A 105 -6.00 7.91 5.86
N THR A 106 -6.80 8.85 6.38
CA THR A 106 -7.33 8.80 7.75
C THR A 106 -8.66 8.05 7.84
N ASP A 107 -9.36 7.92 6.71
CA ASP A 107 -10.58 7.14 6.60
C ASP A 107 -10.22 5.67 6.31
N ILE A 108 -10.12 4.90 7.39
CA ILE A 108 -9.80 3.48 7.38
C ILE A 108 -11.08 2.68 7.58
N SER A 109 -11.24 1.65 6.75
CA SER A 109 -12.30 0.65 6.93
C SER A 109 -11.71 -0.76 6.93
N ILE A 110 -12.47 -1.71 7.47
CA ILE A 110 -12.15 -3.12 7.37
C ILE A 110 -12.42 -3.57 5.93
N PHE A 111 -11.53 -4.41 5.40
CA PHE A 111 -11.68 -5.04 4.09
C PHE A 111 -11.63 -6.56 4.25
N ASP A 112 -12.79 -7.20 4.16
CA ASP A 112 -12.96 -8.65 4.25
C ASP A 112 -14.17 -9.09 3.39
N ASP A 113 -14.53 -10.38 3.44
CA ASP A 113 -15.64 -10.90 2.62
C ASP A 113 -17.02 -10.36 3.03
N THR A 114 -17.14 -9.80 4.24
CA THR A 114 -18.36 -9.13 4.75
C THR A 114 -18.33 -7.61 4.59
N HIS A 115 -17.14 -7.04 4.41
CA HIS A 115 -16.87 -5.62 4.21
C HIS A 115 -16.13 -5.39 2.88
N PRO A 116 -16.79 -5.60 1.72
CA PRO A 116 -16.17 -5.35 0.42
C PRO A 116 -15.92 -3.87 0.18
N LEU A 117 -14.97 -3.56 -0.70
CA LEU A 117 -14.75 -2.20 -1.18
C LEU A 117 -15.87 -1.83 -2.16
N TYR A 118 -16.59 -0.75 -1.85
CA TYR A 118 -17.54 -0.13 -2.76
C TYR A 118 -16.88 0.93 -3.66
N ILE A 119 -16.93 0.69 -4.96
CA ILE A 119 -16.47 1.62 -5.99
C ILE A 119 -17.68 2.35 -6.58
N SER A 120 -17.68 3.67 -6.41
CA SER A 120 -18.70 4.55 -6.97
C SER A 120 -18.30 5.02 -8.37
N SER A 121 -19.14 4.78 -9.38
CA SER A 121 -18.92 5.29 -10.74
C SER A 121 -18.97 6.82 -10.80
N ASN A 122 -19.65 7.47 -9.86
CA ASN A 122 -19.65 8.93 -9.78
C ASN A 122 -18.30 9.47 -9.29
N LYS A 123 -17.56 8.69 -8.48
CA LYS A 123 -16.27 9.09 -7.93
C LYS A 123 -15.09 8.70 -8.84
N CYS A 124 -15.12 7.51 -9.42
CA CYS A 124 -14.02 6.96 -10.21
C CYS A 124 -14.41 6.91 -11.70
N ASN A 125 -14.46 8.07 -12.35
CA ASN A 125 -15.03 8.24 -13.69
C ASN A 125 -13.96 8.60 -14.74
N SER A 126 -14.36 9.08 -15.92
CA SER A 126 -13.42 9.45 -17.00
C SER A 126 -12.52 10.64 -16.67
N SER A 127 -12.87 11.44 -15.66
CA SER A 127 -12.17 12.65 -15.24
C SER A 127 -11.45 12.51 -13.91
N SER A 128 -11.66 11.40 -13.19
CA SER A 128 -11.07 11.15 -11.87
C SER A 128 -10.76 9.68 -11.69
N PHE A 129 -9.63 9.39 -11.05
CA PHE A 129 -9.26 8.05 -10.66
C PHE A 129 -9.36 7.88 -9.15
N CYS A 130 -9.48 6.64 -8.73
CA CYS A 130 -9.44 6.24 -7.34
C CYS A 130 -8.31 5.24 -7.15
N LEU A 131 -7.63 5.36 -6.00
CA LEU A 131 -6.52 4.50 -5.63
C LEU A 131 -6.68 4.14 -4.16
N TRP A 132 -6.65 2.84 -3.87
CA TRP A 132 -6.75 2.31 -2.52
C TRP A 132 -5.59 1.39 -2.22
N TYR A 133 -5.26 1.30 -0.94
CA TYR A 133 -4.21 0.44 -0.41
C TYR A 133 -4.81 -0.47 0.64
N ILE A 134 -4.40 -1.73 0.62
CA ILE A 134 -4.80 -2.75 1.58
C ILE A 134 -3.56 -3.25 2.31
N SER A 135 -3.63 -3.28 3.63
CA SER A 135 -2.65 -3.92 4.49
C SER A 135 -3.29 -5.01 5.33
N PRO A 136 -2.59 -6.13 5.58
CA PRO A 136 -3.06 -7.13 6.52
C PRO A 136 -3.27 -6.52 7.91
N LEU A 137 -4.34 -6.93 8.58
CA LEU A 137 -4.64 -6.55 9.96
C LEU A 137 -4.20 -7.68 10.88
N TRP A 138 -3.20 -7.41 11.72
CA TRP A 138 -2.70 -8.37 12.69
C TRP A 138 -3.24 -8.06 14.08
N GLN A 139 -3.23 -9.08 14.93
CA GLN A 139 -3.65 -8.98 16.32
C GLN A 139 -2.48 -9.35 17.24
N PHE A 140 -2.26 -8.57 18.28
CA PHE A 140 -1.32 -8.90 19.35
C PHE A 140 -1.88 -10.03 20.23
N ASN A 141 -0.99 -10.78 20.84
CA ASN A 141 -1.34 -11.74 21.88
C ASN A 141 -1.32 -11.05 23.25
N ASP A 142 -2.06 -9.95 23.36
CA ASP A 142 -2.27 -9.21 24.61
C ASP A 142 -3.70 -9.38 25.13
N ALA A 143 -3.93 -9.01 26.39
CA ALA A 143 -5.22 -9.19 27.05
C ALA A 143 -6.38 -8.43 26.38
N ASP A 144 -6.08 -7.33 25.67
CA ASP A 144 -7.07 -6.48 25.03
C ASP A 144 -7.24 -6.79 23.53
N HIS A 145 -6.56 -7.83 23.03
CA HIS A 145 -6.57 -8.24 21.62
C HIS A 145 -6.37 -7.07 20.66
N ARG A 146 -5.41 -6.19 20.97
CA ARG A 146 -5.14 -5.00 20.15
C ARG A 146 -4.75 -5.41 18.74
N GLN A 147 -5.17 -4.60 17.77
CA GLN A 147 -4.88 -4.85 16.37
C GLN A 147 -4.04 -3.74 15.77
N TYR A 148 -3.26 -4.08 14.75
CA TYR A 148 -2.39 -3.15 14.06
C TYR A 148 -2.18 -3.57 12.61
N ALA A 149 -1.86 -2.59 11.78
CA ALA A 149 -1.52 -2.79 10.38
C ALA A 149 -0.42 -1.83 9.96
N PHE A 150 0.55 -2.33 9.22
CA PHE A 150 1.61 -1.51 8.65
C PHE A 150 1.13 -0.87 7.35
N MET A 151 1.07 0.46 7.30
CA MET A 151 0.54 1.19 6.14
C MET A 151 1.65 1.64 5.17
N GLY A 152 2.92 1.64 5.60
CA GLY A 152 4.04 2.02 4.75
C GLY A 152 4.25 3.54 4.62
N GLU A 153 4.84 3.96 3.51
CA GLU A 153 5.05 5.37 3.17
C GLU A 153 3.80 5.92 2.48
N LEU A 154 2.95 6.67 3.19
CA LEU A 154 1.68 7.16 2.63
C LEU A 154 1.85 8.22 1.54
N ASN A 155 3.02 8.84 1.45
CA ASN A 155 3.37 9.80 0.41
C ASN A 155 3.94 9.14 -0.86
N LYS A 156 3.86 7.81 -0.99
CA LYS A 156 4.31 7.08 -2.19
C LYS A 156 3.15 6.39 -2.89
N TRP A 157 3.23 6.27 -4.21
CA TRP A 157 2.25 5.51 -5.02
C TRP A 157 2.29 4.02 -4.73
N THR A 158 3.45 3.50 -4.35
CA THR A 158 3.62 2.15 -3.84
C THR A 158 3.97 2.25 -2.37
N SER A 159 2.95 2.29 -1.51
CA SER A 159 3.15 2.58 -0.09
C SER A 159 4.01 1.53 0.61
N VAL A 160 3.93 0.26 0.17
CA VAL A 160 4.75 -0.85 0.64
C VAL A 160 5.39 -1.56 -0.56
N SER A 161 6.73 -1.59 -0.59
CA SER A 161 7.54 -2.20 -1.67
C SER A 161 8.71 -3.00 -1.06
N ARG A 162 9.09 -4.13 -1.67
CA ARG A 162 10.30 -4.89 -1.27
C ARG A 162 11.61 -4.12 -1.48
N GLN A 163 11.59 -3.07 -2.30
CA GLN A 163 12.76 -2.17 -2.45
C GLN A 163 12.95 -1.26 -1.23
N ARG A 164 11.92 -1.14 -0.39
CA ARG A 164 11.90 -0.34 0.84
C ARG A 164 11.84 -1.21 2.09
N ILE A 165 11.03 -2.26 2.08
CA ILE A 165 10.79 -3.13 3.23
C ILE A 165 11.42 -4.48 2.95
N ASN A 166 12.48 -4.77 3.70
CA ASN A 166 13.28 -5.98 3.52
C ASN A 166 12.62 -7.21 4.16
N SER A 167 12.10 -7.08 5.38
CA SER A 167 11.41 -8.14 6.10
C SER A 167 10.32 -7.60 7.03
N ILE A 168 9.34 -8.46 7.35
CA ILE A 168 8.36 -8.25 8.40
C ILE A 168 8.35 -9.53 9.24
N ASP A 169 8.90 -9.43 10.45
CA ASP A 169 9.10 -10.53 11.37
C ASP A 169 8.14 -10.37 12.55
N ILE A 170 7.09 -11.19 12.56
CA ILE A 170 6.02 -11.17 13.56
C ILE A 170 6.34 -12.20 14.66
N ASN A 171 6.49 -11.74 15.89
CA ASN A 171 6.69 -12.55 17.08
C ASN A 171 5.45 -12.50 17.98
N PHE A 172 4.62 -13.54 17.91
CA PHE A 172 3.39 -13.64 18.70
C PHE A 172 3.65 -13.84 20.20
N ASP A 173 4.73 -14.52 20.58
CA ASP A 173 5.07 -14.75 21.99
C ASP A 173 5.46 -13.45 22.70
N GLN A 174 6.12 -12.55 21.98
CA GLN A 174 6.56 -11.24 22.48
C GLN A 174 5.58 -10.10 22.16
N SER A 175 4.45 -10.40 21.50
CA SER A 175 3.51 -9.40 20.97
C SER A 175 4.24 -8.25 20.27
N GLN A 176 5.16 -8.61 19.37
CA GLN A 176 6.05 -7.68 18.71
C GLN A 176 6.14 -7.99 17.22
N THR A 177 6.17 -6.95 16.39
CA THR A 177 6.54 -7.05 14.98
C THR A 177 7.71 -6.15 14.69
N ALA A 178 8.75 -6.74 14.10
CA ALA A 178 9.94 -6.06 13.65
C ALA A 178 9.91 -5.93 12.11
N ILE A 179 10.14 -4.72 11.60
CA ILE A 179 10.14 -4.43 10.17
C ILE A 179 11.48 -3.81 9.81
N THR A 180 12.25 -4.49 8.96
CA THR A 180 13.53 -3.98 8.47
C THR A 180 13.31 -3.12 7.23
N ILE A 181 13.76 -1.88 7.29
CA ILE A 181 13.59 -0.88 6.23
C ILE A 181 14.94 -0.58 5.60
N LYS A 182 14.95 -0.40 4.28
CA LYS A 182 16.12 -0.07 3.48
C LYS A 182 15.95 1.31 2.85
N GLY A 183 16.99 2.13 2.89
CA GLY A 183 16.95 3.46 2.31
C GLY A 183 18.28 3.94 1.77
N SER A 184 18.33 5.22 1.44
CA SER A 184 19.59 5.90 1.18
C SER A 184 20.26 6.22 2.52
N PRO A 185 21.58 6.11 2.64
CA PRO A 185 22.30 6.51 3.86
C PRO A 185 21.88 7.91 4.34
N GLY A 186 21.39 8.03 5.58
CA GLY A 186 20.93 9.29 6.17
C GLY A 186 19.52 9.75 5.76
N GLU A 187 18.81 9.00 4.92
CA GLU A 187 17.41 9.29 4.55
C GLU A 187 16.49 9.22 5.79
N ILE A 188 15.52 10.13 5.87
CA ILE A 188 14.45 10.10 6.89
C ILE A 188 13.14 9.73 6.21
N ILE A 189 12.57 8.59 6.60
CA ILE A 189 11.41 8.00 5.95
C ILE A 189 10.19 8.09 6.89
N PRO A 190 9.10 8.77 6.51
CA PRO A 190 7.88 8.77 7.30
C PRO A 190 7.12 7.45 7.07
N LEU A 191 7.14 6.55 8.04
CA LEU A 191 6.40 5.29 8.00
C LEU A 191 5.17 5.36 8.88
N THR A 192 4.05 4.86 8.35
CA THR A 192 2.76 4.94 9.02
C THR A 192 2.26 3.56 9.45
N VAL A 193 1.68 3.51 10.64
CA VAL A 193 1.05 2.34 11.26
C VAL A 193 -0.35 2.72 11.72
N TYR A 194 -1.30 1.84 11.47
CA TYR A 194 -2.59 1.85 12.15
C TYR A 194 -2.50 0.98 13.40
N HIS A 195 -3.01 1.46 14.53
CA HIS A 195 -3.03 0.72 15.79
C HIS A 195 -4.31 1.05 16.58
N THR A 196 -5.05 0.04 17.06
CA THR A 196 -6.36 0.27 17.70
C THR A 196 -6.30 1.16 18.93
N ALA A 197 -5.19 1.14 19.69
CA ALA A 197 -5.02 2.00 20.88
C ALA A 197 -4.61 3.44 20.57
N PHE A 198 -3.97 3.70 19.41
CA PHE A 198 -3.38 5.01 19.11
C PHE A 198 -3.96 5.66 17.86
N GLY A 199 -4.81 4.96 17.12
CA GLY A 199 -5.22 5.33 15.78
C GLY A 199 -4.04 5.24 14.80
N ILE A 200 -4.01 6.16 13.85
CA ILE A 200 -2.95 6.24 12.84
C ILE A 200 -1.78 7.03 13.42
N ARG A 201 -0.57 6.47 13.28
CA ARG A 201 0.68 7.11 13.71
C ARG A 201 1.70 7.04 12.58
N SER A 202 2.24 8.20 12.21
CA SER A 202 3.40 8.30 11.33
C SER A 202 4.63 8.61 12.16
N LEU A 203 5.69 7.84 11.99
CA LEU A 203 6.95 7.99 12.70
C LEU A 203 8.10 8.20 11.70
N PRO A 204 9.05 9.09 12.00
CA PRO A 204 10.27 9.19 11.22
C PRO A 204 11.16 7.97 11.48
N CYS A 205 11.62 7.34 10.41
CA CYS A 205 12.62 6.28 10.41
C CYS A 205 13.92 6.81 9.83
N TYR A 206 14.97 6.86 10.64
CA TYR A 206 16.29 7.29 10.23
C TYR A 206 17.05 6.11 9.67
N ILE A 207 17.54 6.23 8.44
CA ILE A 207 18.30 5.18 7.77
C ILE A 207 19.77 5.32 8.15
N SER A 208 20.28 4.29 8.84
CA SER A 208 21.66 4.20 9.29
C SER A 208 22.63 4.41 8.13
N PRO A 209 23.53 5.40 8.18
CA PRO A 209 24.49 5.63 7.11
C PRO A 209 25.43 4.43 6.85
N PRO A 210 25.93 3.70 7.87
CA PRO A 210 26.76 2.51 7.67
C PRO A 210 26.04 1.34 6.97
N THR A 211 24.80 1.05 7.34
CA THR A 211 24.09 -0.18 6.88
C THR A 211 23.08 0.08 5.77
N GLY A 212 22.66 1.34 5.58
CA GLY A 212 21.56 1.70 4.69
C GLY A 212 20.21 1.16 5.17
N GLN A 213 20.06 0.87 6.47
CA GLN A 213 18.87 0.24 7.05
C GLN A 213 18.38 0.90 8.34
N ALA A 214 17.12 0.66 8.65
CA ALA A 214 16.46 1.01 9.91
C ALA A 214 15.59 -0.16 10.37
N LEU A 215 15.25 -0.18 11.67
CA LEU A 215 14.37 -1.17 12.27
C LEU A 215 13.16 -0.45 12.88
N MET A 216 11.97 -0.74 12.36
CA MET A 216 10.72 -0.37 13.02
C MET A 216 10.26 -1.52 13.92
N VAL A 217 9.86 -1.20 15.14
CA VAL A 217 9.33 -2.15 16.11
C VAL A 217 7.93 -1.68 16.50
N ILE A 218 6.95 -2.57 16.36
CA ILE A 218 5.55 -2.35 16.71
C ILE A 218 5.18 -3.32 17.83
N GLN A 219 4.72 -2.80 18.95
CA GLN A 219 4.26 -3.55 20.13
C GLN A 219 2.90 -3.00 20.58
N SER A 220 2.20 -3.74 21.44
CA SER A 220 0.88 -3.37 21.99
C SER A 220 0.75 -1.95 22.52
N PHE A 221 1.83 -1.38 23.06
CA PHE A 221 1.81 -0.06 23.71
C PHE A 221 2.91 0.88 23.22
N HIS A 222 3.72 0.45 22.26
CA HIS A 222 4.89 1.20 21.84
C HIS A 222 5.17 0.96 20.36
N ILE A 223 5.48 2.03 19.65
CA ILE A 223 5.93 1.98 18.27
C ILE A 223 7.19 2.85 18.18
N SER A 224 8.26 2.31 17.63
CA SER A 224 9.51 3.03 17.42
C SER A 224 10.15 2.66 16.10
N CYS A 225 11.03 3.53 15.63
CA CYS A 225 11.87 3.27 14.48
C CYS A 225 13.27 3.81 14.73
N THR A 226 14.27 2.95 14.66
CA THR A 226 15.65 3.28 15.03
C THR A 226 16.62 2.84 13.95
N GLU A 227 17.76 3.50 13.89
CA GLU A 227 18.90 3.08 13.06
C GLU A 227 19.40 1.70 13.52
N ILE A 228 19.86 0.89 12.56
CA ILE A 228 20.60 -0.35 12.85
C ILE A 228 22.09 -0.01 12.84
N ASN A 229 22.74 -0.21 13.98
CA ASN A 229 24.21 -0.05 14.14
C ASN A 229 24.98 -1.20 13.48
#